data_AF-A0A8J5IAX3-F1
#
_entry.id   AF-A0A8J5IAX3-F1
#
_cell.length_a   1.000
_cell.length_b   1.000
_cell.length_c   1.000
_cell.angle_alpha   90.00
_cell.angle_beta   90.00
_cell.angle_gamma   90.00
#
_symmetry.space_group_name_H-M   'P 1'
#
loop_
_entity.id
_entity.type
_entity.pdbx_description
1 polymer ?
#
loop_
_entity_poly.entity_id
_entity_poly.type
_entity_poly.pdbx_seq_one_letter_code
_entity_poly.pdbx_strand_id
1 'polypeptide(L)' 'EYSIQNVAEPTQKDSNNCGVFVCSFFWSCVSGNEPEDLSDVDITKLRWEILAAILKAKRQ' A
#
# COMPACT_ATOMS: atom_id res chain seq x y z
N GLU A 1 -4.31 27.07 2.72
CA GLU A 1 -5.63 26.49 3.02
C GLU A 1 -5.59 25.01 2.71
N TYR A 2 -6.35 24.18 3.42
CA TYR A 2 -6.46 22.76 3.15
C TYR A 2 -7.81 22.49 2.45
N SER A 3 -7.79 21.62 1.44
CA SER A 3 -8.99 21.18 0.72
C SER A 3 -9.13 19.67 0.83
N ILE A 4 -10.35 19.19 1.04
CA ILE A 4 -10.65 17.75 1.00
C ILE A 4 -10.64 17.31 -0.46
N GLN A 5 -9.88 16.26 -0.78
CA GLN A 5 -9.86 15.64 -2.11
C GLN A 5 -10.27 14.18 -2.00
N ASN A 6 -11.13 13.76 -2.92
CA ASN A 6 -11.42 12.34 -3.13
C ASN A 6 -10.37 11.78 -4.08
N VAL A 7 -9.66 10.74 -3.67
CA VAL A 7 -8.67 10.07 -4.50
C VAL A 7 -9.28 8.81 -5.09
N ALA A 8 -9.14 8.64 -6.40
CA ALA A 8 -9.61 7.45 -7.10
C ALA A 8 -8.54 6.35 -6.96
N GLU A 9 -8.74 5.45 -6.00
CA GLU A 9 -7.80 4.37 -5.68
C GLU A 9 -8.43 2.99 -5.84
N PRO A 10 -7.61 1.94 -6.09
CA PRO A 10 -8.09 0.56 -6.12
C PRO A 10 -8.90 0.23 -4.86
N THR A 11 -10.16 -0.18 -5.05
CA THR A 11 -11.03 -0.58 -3.95
C THR A 11 -10.80 -2.05 -3.62
N GLN A 12 -10.32 -2.33 -2.41
CA GLN A 12 -10.21 -3.70 -1.91
C GLN A 12 -11.57 -4.43 -2.00
N LYS A 13 -11.54 -5.73 -2.29
CA LYS A 13 -12.74 -6.58 -2.41
C LYS A 13 -12.83 -7.66 -1.34
N ASP A 14 -11.85 -7.73 -0.45
CA ASP A 14 -11.75 -8.69 0.64
C ASP A 14 -11.88 -8.00 2.01
N SER A 15 -11.79 -8.78 3.08
CA SER A 15 -11.93 -8.30 4.46
C SER A 15 -10.59 -8.21 5.21
N ASN A 16 -9.44 -8.40 4.56
CA ASN A 16 -8.16 -8.58 5.27
C ASN A 16 -6.96 -7.82 4.68
N ASN A 17 -7.11 -7.13 3.54
CA ASN A 17 -6.02 -6.43 2.87
C ASN A 17 -6.06 -4.90 3.03
N CYS A 18 -6.97 -4.35 3.84
CA CYS A 18 -7.14 -2.90 4.00
C CYS A 18 -5.83 -2.17 4.35
N GLY A 19 -5.03 -2.73 5.26
CA GLY A 19 -3.75 -2.15 5.64
C GLY A 19 -2.72 -2.18 4.51
N VAL A 20 -2.77 -3.20 3.65
CA VAL A 20 -1.87 -3.33 2.49
C VAL A 20 -2.20 -2.26 1.45
N PHE A 21 -3.48 -2.03 1.17
CA PHE A 21 -3.93 -0.97 0.25
C PHE A 21 -3.54 0.42 0.77
N VAL A 22 -3.69 0.68 2.07
CA VAL A 22 -3.25 1.94 2.69
C VAL A 22 -1.74 2.13 2.55
N CYS A 23 -0.94 1.10 2.82
CA CYS A 23 0.51 1.17 2.64
C CYS A 23 0.89 1.41 1.17
N SER A 24 0.24 0.71 0.24
CA SER A 24 0.46 0.87 -1.20
C SER A 24 0.16 2.30 -1.66
N PHE A 25 -0.98 2.85 -1.24
CA PHE A 25 -1.38 4.23 -1.55
C PHE A 25 -0.38 5.27 -1.04
N PHE A 26 0.07 5.16 0.20
CA PHE A 26 1.08 6.11 0.68
C PHE A 26 2.43 5.91 -0.01
N TRP A 27 2.76 4.68 -0.39
CA TRP A 27 3.97 4.39 -1.15
C TRP A 27 3.92 4.97 -2.57
N SER A 28 2.78 4.92 -3.25
CA SER A 28 2.60 5.55 -4.57
C SER A 28 2.82 7.06 -4.49
N CYS A 29 2.27 7.69 -3.45
CA CYS A 29 2.43 9.13 -3.20
C CYS A 29 3.90 9.57 -3.04
N VAL A 30 4.76 8.73 -2.45
CA VAL A 30 6.19 9.05 -2.25
C VAL A 30 7.08 8.60 -3.39
N SER A 31 6.71 7.51 -4.09
CA SER A 31 7.52 6.94 -5.17
C SER A 31 7.20 7.51 -6.55
N GLY A 32 6.01 8.11 -6.71
CA GLY A 32 5.50 8.56 -8.01
C GLY A 32 5.02 7.42 -8.91
N ASN A 33 5.04 6.17 -8.45
CA ASN A 33 4.50 5.02 -9.17
C ASN A 33 3.03 4.84 -8.81
N GLU A 34 2.16 4.79 -9.82
CA GLU A 34 0.73 4.57 -9.62
C GLU A 34 0.45 3.15 -9.09
N PRO A 35 -0.52 2.96 -8.18
CA PRO A 35 -0.84 1.62 -7.69
C PRO A 35 -1.47 0.80 -8.83
N GLU A 36 -0.75 -0.24 -9.26
CA GLU A 36 -1.28 -1.23 -10.19
C GLU A 36 -2.39 -2.05 -9.52
N ASP A 37 -3.34 -2.56 -10.32
CA ASP A 37 -4.39 -3.46 -9.83
C ASP A 37 -3.73 -4.74 -9.29
N LEU A 38 -3.73 -4.89 -7.96
CA LEU A 38 -2.96 -5.93 -7.29
C LEU A 38 -3.73 -7.26 -7.34
N SER A 39 -3.14 -8.27 -7.98
CA SER A 39 -3.60 -9.65 -7.85
C SER A 39 -3.39 -10.16 -6.41
N ASP A 40 -4.12 -11.21 -5.99
CA ASP A 40 -3.93 -11.83 -4.67
C ASP A 40 -2.47 -12.25 -4.40
N VAL A 41 -1.77 -12.67 -5.45
CA VAL A 41 -0.35 -13.05 -5.40
C VAL A 41 0.52 -11.82 -5.12
N ASP A 42 0.23 -10.69 -5.76
CA ASP A 42 1.01 -9.46 -5.60
C ASP A 42 0.72 -8.79 -4.26
N ILE A 43 -0.52 -8.85 -3.76
CA ILE A 43 -0.86 -8.47 -2.38
C ILE A 43 -0.03 -9.29 -1.39
N THR A 44 0.08 -10.60 -1.60
CA THR A 44 0.86 -11.47 -0.70
C THR A 44 2.35 -11.10 -0.71
N LYS A 45 2.93 -10.84 -1.89
CA LYS A 45 4.32 -10.35 -2.00
C LYS A 45 4.50 -9.02 -1.27
N LEU A 46 3.60 -8.07 -1.48
CA LEU A 46 3.65 -6.76 -0.85
C LEU A 46 3.61 -6.85 0.69
N ARG A 47 2.82 -7.78 1.25
CA ARG A 47 2.84 -8.05 2.70
C ARG A 47 4.22 -8.48 3.20
N TRP A 48 4.91 -9.34 2.46
CA TRP A 48 6.26 -9.77 2.79
C TRP A 48 7.29 -8.63 2.67
N GLU A 49 7.16 -7.79 1.65
CA GLU A 49 8.02 -6.62 1.46
C GLU A 49 7.85 -5.60 2.60
N ILE A 50 6.61 -5.30 2.98
CA ILE A 50 6.30 -4.44 4.13
C ILE A 50 6.91 -5.01 5.42
N LEU A 51 6.72 -6.31 5.68
CA LEU A 51 7.30 -6.97 6.86
C LEU A 51 8.83 -6.87 6.85
N ALA A 52 9.47 -7.15 5.71
CA ALA A 52 10.91 -7.08 5.55
C ALA A 52 11.43 -5.65 5.81
N ALA A 53 10.74 -4.63 5.31
CA ALA A 53 11.06 -3.22 5.55
C ALA A 53 10.96 -2.86 7.04
N ILE A 54 9.88 -3.27 7.73
CA ILE A 54 9.71 -3.06 9.18
C ILE A 54 10.83 -3.74 9.97
N LEU A 55 11.16 -4.99 9.65
CA LEU A 55 12.24 -5.72 10.32
C LEU A 55 13.62 -5.12 10.05
N LYS A 56 13.82 -4.47 8.90
CA LYS A 56 15.05 -3.71 8.61
C LYS A 56 15.10 -2.43 9.42
N ALA A 57 14.01 -1.67 9.48
CA ALA A 57 13.93 -0.42 10.23
C ALA A 57 14.12 -0.63 11.74
N LYS A 58 13.55 -1.71 12.32
CA LYS A 58 13.71 -2.05 13.75
C LYS A 58 15.11 -2.50 14.15
N ARG A 59 15.96 -2.85 13.18
CA ARG A 59 17.37 -3.23 13.42
C ARG A 59 18.31 -2.02 13.41
N GLN A 60 17.80 -0.83 13.11
CA GLN A 60 18.50 0.45 13.21
C GLN A 60 18.20 1.11 14.55
#